data_AF-A0A847I3A6-F1
#
_entry.id   AF-A0A847I3A6-F1
#
_cell.length_a   1.000
_cell.length_b   1.000
_cell.length_c   1.000
_cell.angle_alpha   90.00
_cell.angle_beta   90.00
_cell.angle_gamma   90.00
#
_symmetry.space_group_name_H-M   'P 1'
#
loop_
_entity.id
_entity.type
_entity.pdbx_description
1 polymer ?
#
loop_
_entity_poly.entity_id
_entity_poly.type
_entity_poly.pdbx_seq_one_letter_code
_entity_poly.pdbx_strand_id
1 'polypeptide(L)'
;MLGAYTGSKPGRRTALLIMVALVLAGALALAWSQVRATRTLGPPIAVPGTPLLVRLPAQWKQDPHKPTAFVLPTRGDSRQQTADFERRISFQYERTSGFRPPLASLRASAGKRTAEPARIGPFAAVQVRQKEHRRWGFGESILRLASLPNGDVVSVLYLPMSALTMADLELLDAICKAVQFNDPSLTVGWAEACGQAGIALAADESWRAVLPAVPEAPGLFVGGAVHGIPAWSLGIFRTWLGTGRDVTGLLKDFAAEYWLLNQVQITTPDWKREDGACIALVRHPALTRNRRPISAAALVAQSPVKAVLIFVYSDEQSAAAAVEAAERAARTIQFLPAPGIPELTAAEEAGREFAAKLASAGAVPWWGELPVKLKLAGVTLRGKESVSVAREPLGRNPVRGYRGSSLVTVAGYEELTRWEVMNSGRYEFKTQVEMGDGQTIESYEACAGRDEAVKRLVVLNEMEHARGSFRPGPAFIRPPFEVLAESWVAREAAGALFTEFSTLLAGGTHSCLLRPLPPKNGYARVLVQRDYWPAGEILGFDESGEIQFLRSAIGELRRVTNRRP
;
A
#
# COMPACT_ATOMS: atom_id res chain seq x y z
N MET A 1 86.13 19.27 36.96
CA MET A 1 85.19 19.76 35.94
C MET A 1 83.86 19.05 36.11
N LEU A 2 82.82 19.73 36.61
CA LEU A 2 81.42 19.30 36.55
C LEU A 2 80.58 20.49 37.03
N GLY A 3 80.14 21.31 36.09
CA GLY A 3 79.43 22.56 36.35
C GLY A 3 78.70 23.02 35.10
N ALA A 4 77.69 22.26 34.68
CA ALA A 4 76.65 22.69 33.75
C ALA A 4 75.58 21.59 33.70
N TYR A 5 74.37 21.83 34.23
CA TYR A 5 73.05 21.27 33.81
C TYR A 5 71.96 21.40 34.90
N THR A 6 71.75 22.59 35.49
CA THR A 6 70.50 22.87 36.25
C THR A 6 70.07 24.33 36.13
N GLY A 7 69.98 24.84 34.89
CA GLY A 7 69.47 26.19 34.62
C GLY A 7 67.95 26.24 34.45
N SER A 8 67.16 26.25 35.54
CA SER A 8 65.81 26.82 35.49
C SER A 8 65.42 27.47 36.82
N LYS A 9 65.22 28.79 36.82
CA LYS A 9 64.83 29.61 37.98
C LYS A 9 63.43 29.21 38.52
N PRO A 10 63.20 29.28 39.84
CA PRO A 10 61.87 29.06 40.45
C PRO A 10 60.91 30.15 39.93
N GLY A 11 59.85 29.74 39.23
CA GLY A 11 58.93 30.62 38.49
C GLY A 11 58.71 30.20 37.03
N ARG A 12 59.70 29.53 36.40
CA ARG A 12 59.56 29.02 35.03
C ARG A 12 58.75 27.73 34.90
N ARG A 13 58.72 26.88 35.93
CA ARG A 13 57.94 25.62 35.91
C ARG A 13 56.43 25.85 35.82
N THR A 14 55.90 26.80 36.59
CA THR A 14 54.47 27.16 36.56
C THR A 14 54.09 27.77 35.22
N ALA A 15 54.92 28.66 34.68
CA ALA A 15 54.72 29.23 33.34
C ALA A 15 54.78 28.17 32.22
N LEU A 16 55.70 27.20 32.31
CA LEU A 16 55.77 26.06 31.39
C LEU A 16 54.53 25.16 31.50
N LEU A 17 54.05 24.87 32.71
CA LEU A 17 52.82 24.10 32.91
C LEU A 17 51.59 24.80 32.35
N ILE A 18 51.48 26.12 32.55
CA ILE A 18 50.39 26.94 31.97
C ILE A 18 50.49 26.93 30.44
N MET A 19 51.68 27.10 29.86
CA MET A 19 51.85 27.02 28.41
C MET A 19 51.50 25.64 27.86
N VAL A 20 51.91 24.55 28.50
CA VAL A 20 51.56 23.18 28.09
C VAL A 20 50.05 22.96 28.19
N ALA A 21 49.40 23.43 29.26
CA ALA A 21 47.96 23.36 29.42
C ALA A 21 47.20 24.16 28.34
N LEU A 22 47.68 25.36 27.98
CA LEU A 22 47.11 26.18 26.91
C LEU A 22 47.31 25.55 25.54
N VAL A 23 48.49 24.98 25.25
CA VAL A 23 48.75 24.25 24.00
C VAL A 23 47.88 23.00 23.91
N LEU A 24 47.73 22.24 25.00
CA LEU A 24 46.86 21.08 25.05
C LEU A 24 45.38 21.47 24.87
N ALA A 25 44.92 22.50 25.57
CA ALA A 25 43.55 23.01 25.43
C ALA A 25 43.29 23.51 24.00
N GLY A 26 44.25 24.24 23.40
CA GLY A 26 44.18 24.68 22.01
C GLY A 26 44.14 23.52 21.02
N ALA A 27 44.99 22.50 21.22
CA ALA A 27 45.01 21.29 20.39
C ALA A 27 43.70 20.50 20.51
N LEU A 28 43.14 20.36 21.72
CA LEU A 28 41.86 19.71 21.96
C LEU A 28 40.69 20.50 21.36
N ALA A 29 40.70 21.84 21.46
CA ALA A 29 39.69 22.70 20.86
C ALA A 29 39.73 22.65 19.33
N LEU A 30 40.93 22.64 18.73
CA LEU A 30 41.13 22.45 17.29
C LEU A 30 40.68 21.07 16.83
N ALA A 31 41.07 20.01 17.55
CA ALA A 31 40.63 18.64 17.26
C ALA A 31 39.11 18.53 17.37
N TRP A 32 38.49 19.12 18.40
CA TRP A 32 37.03 19.15 18.57
C TRP A 32 36.33 19.92 17.44
N SER A 33 36.85 21.09 17.05
CA SER A 33 36.35 21.88 15.92
C SER A 33 36.43 21.10 14.61
N GLN A 34 37.58 20.46 14.34
CA GLN A 34 37.77 19.63 13.15
C GLN A 34 36.82 18.44 13.13
N VAL A 35 36.66 17.72 14.25
CA VAL A 35 35.70 16.61 14.38
C VAL A 35 34.26 17.09 14.18
N ARG A 36 33.91 18.26 14.71
CA ARG A 36 32.57 18.85 14.54
C ARG A 36 32.32 19.24 13.08
N ALA A 37 33.30 19.86 12.42
CA ALA A 37 33.23 20.22 11.02
C ALA A 37 33.09 18.98 10.12
N THR A 38 33.84 17.90 10.38
CA THR A 38 33.74 16.66 9.59
C THR A 38 32.44 15.88 9.81
N ARG A 39 31.71 16.15 10.89
CA ARG A 39 30.38 15.56 11.17
C ARG A 39 29.21 16.47 10.79
N THR A 40 29.48 17.71 10.39
CA THR A 40 28.43 18.64 9.97
C THR A 40 27.81 18.15 8.67
N LEU A 41 26.48 17.98 8.67
CA LEU A 41 25.74 17.48 7.51
C LEU A 41 25.71 18.55 6.40
N GLY A 42 26.01 18.11 5.18
CA GLY A 42 25.96 18.94 3.97
C GLY A 42 24.54 19.26 3.49
N PRO A 43 24.38 19.76 2.25
CA PRO A 43 23.06 19.99 1.65
C PRO A 43 22.32 18.66 1.38
N PRO A 44 21.00 18.69 1.16
CA PRO A 44 20.22 17.52 0.74
C PRO A 44 20.68 16.96 -0.60
N ILE A 45 20.78 15.64 -0.69
CA ILE A 45 21.13 14.88 -1.88
C ILE A 45 20.01 13.89 -2.16
N ALA A 46 19.51 13.86 -3.40
CA ALA A 46 18.51 12.87 -3.82
C ALA A 46 19.14 11.49 -3.98
N VAL A 47 18.50 10.46 -3.40
CA VAL A 47 18.91 9.07 -3.57
C VAL A 47 18.24 8.52 -4.84
N PRO A 48 19.01 8.16 -5.89
CA PRO A 48 18.45 7.76 -7.18
C PRO A 48 17.47 6.60 -7.08
N GLY A 49 16.35 6.70 -7.81
CA GLY A 49 15.30 5.68 -7.85
C GLY A 49 14.44 5.58 -6.58
N THR A 50 14.56 6.53 -5.65
CA THR A 50 13.79 6.56 -4.40
C THR A 50 13.21 7.95 -4.14
N PRO A 51 12.18 8.08 -3.28
CA PRO A 51 11.68 9.39 -2.87
C PRO A 51 12.53 10.06 -1.77
N LEU A 52 13.73 9.54 -1.47
CA LEU A 52 14.52 9.98 -0.32
C LEU A 52 15.47 11.12 -0.68
N LEU A 53 15.51 12.13 0.19
CA LEU A 53 16.56 13.14 0.26
C LEU A 53 17.36 12.94 1.54
N VAL A 54 18.68 12.82 1.43
CA VAL A 54 19.56 12.55 2.57
C VAL A 54 20.59 13.65 2.74
N ARG A 55 21.05 13.88 3.97
CA ARG A 55 22.13 14.82 4.28
C ARG A 55 23.28 14.04 4.90
N LEU A 56 24.43 14.06 4.25
CA LEU A 56 25.65 13.38 4.69
C LEU A 56 26.76 14.40 4.93
N PRO A 57 27.76 14.10 5.75
CA PRO A 57 28.90 14.99 5.90
C PRO A 57 29.67 15.18 4.59
N ALA A 58 30.27 16.36 4.40
CA ALA A 58 30.84 16.80 3.13
C ALA A 58 31.91 15.87 2.50
N GLN A 59 32.58 15.04 3.31
CA GLN A 59 33.62 14.11 2.84
C GLN A 59 33.05 12.80 2.25
N TRP A 60 31.77 12.53 2.45
CA TRP A 60 31.11 11.34 1.92
C TRP A 60 30.81 11.51 0.44
N LYS A 61 31.08 10.47 -0.35
CA LYS A 61 30.85 10.45 -1.80
C LYS A 61 29.83 9.36 -2.13
N GLN A 62 29.03 9.58 -3.16
CA GLN A 62 28.14 8.54 -3.68
C GLN A 62 28.96 7.40 -4.30
N ASP A 63 28.57 6.16 -4.03
CA ASP A 63 29.20 4.98 -4.62
C ASP A 63 28.78 4.87 -6.10
N PRO A 64 29.73 4.90 -7.06
CA PRO A 64 29.42 4.87 -8.49
C PRO A 64 28.81 3.53 -8.94
N HIS A 65 29.05 2.44 -8.21
CA HIS A 65 28.52 1.12 -8.54
C HIS A 65 27.20 0.82 -7.84
N LYS A 66 26.90 1.56 -6.76
CA LYS A 66 25.65 1.43 -6.01
C LYS A 66 25.11 2.83 -5.68
N PRO A 67 24.30 3.43 -6.57
CA PRO A 67 23.83 4.81 -6.41
C PRO A 67 23.03 5.07 -5.13
N THR A 68 22.51 4.03 -4.49
CA THR A 68 21.82 4.06 -3.19
C THR A 68 22.77 4.06 -1.98
N ALA A 69 24.07 3.97 -2.20
CA ALA A 69 25.09 3.94 -1.17
C ALA A 69 26.05 5.13 -1.26
N PHE A 70 26.59 5.49 -0.11
CA PHE A 70 27.57 6.53 0.06
C PHE A 70 28.72 6.01 0.91
N VAL A 71 29.92 6.42 0.58
CA VAL A 71 31.16 5.95 1.18
C VAL A 71 31.99 7.12 1.67
N LEU A 72 32.61 6.95 2.83
CA LEU A 72 33.75 7.73 3.26
C LEU A 72 35.00 7.02 2.75
N PRO A 73 35.74 7.57 1.77
CA PRO A 73 36.91 6.90 1.20
C PRO A 73 38.07 6.83 2.22
N THR A 74 38.91 5.80 2.13
CA THR A 74 40.14 5.72 2.93
C THR A 74 41.14 6.80 2.49
N ARG A 75 41.90 7.34 3.44
CA ARG A 75 43.01 8.28 3.16
C ARG A 75 44.27 7.46 2.83
N GLY A 76 44.39 6.93 1.61
CA GLY A 76 45.57 6.15 1.19
C GLY A 76 45.58 5.77 -0.29
N ASP A 77 46.77 5.71 -0.88
CA ASP A 77 47.06 5.64 -2.32
C ASP A 77 46.38 4.49 -3.09
N SER A 78 45.90 4.86 -4.28
CA SER A 78 45.29 4.04 -5.31
C SER A 78 46.23 2.97 -5.86
N ARG A 79 45.89 1.67 -5.75
CA ARG A 79 46.35 0.65 -6.72
C ARG A 79 45.58 -0.67 -6.79
N GLN A 80 44.57 -0.92 -5.94
CA GLN A 80 43.69 -2.08 -6.10
C GLN A 80 42.21 -1.69 -5.96
N GLN A 81 41.52 -1.59 -7.10
CA GLN A 81 40.14 -1.09 -7.28
C GLN A 81 39.01 -1.97 -6.69
N THR A 82 39.20 -2.62 -5.55
CA THR A 82 38.11 -3.40 -4.93
C THR A 82 37.96 -3.10 -3.44
N ALA A 83 37.17 -2.05 -3.16
CA ALA A 83 36.58 -1.63 -1.87
C ALA A 83 37.48 -0.91 -0.84
N ASP A 84 37.92 0.31 -1.16
CA ASP A 84 38.65 1.22 -0.25
C ASP A 84 37.74 2.28 0.39
N PHE A 85 36.85 1.89 1.31
CA PHE A 85 36.07 2.84 2.13
C PHE A 85 36.32 2.63 3.62
N GLU A 86 36.32 3.70 4.42
CA GLU A 86 36.38 3.63 5.88
C GLU A 86 34.99 3.32 6.47
N ARG A 87 33.96 3.94 5.90
CA ARG A 87 32.55 3.81 6.29
C ARG A 87 31.67 3.77 5.04
N ARG A 88 30.57 3.01 5.09
CA ARG A 88 29.54 2.98 4.06
C ARG A 88 28.17 3.09 4.69
N ILE A 89 27.30 3.86 4.07
CA ILE A 89 25.88 3.93 4.40
C ILE A 89 25.07 3.64 3.14
N SER A 90 24.02 2.83 3.24
CA SER A 90 23.12 2.53 2.13
C SER A 90 21.70 2.85 2.53
N PHE A 91 20.96 3.48 1.62
CA PHE A 91 19.55 3.82 1.78
C PHE A 91 18.74 3.02 0.77
N GLN A 92 17.70 2.33 1.20
CA GLN A 92 16.79 1.67 0.28
C GLN A 92 15.36 2.09 0.58
N TYR A 93 14.57 2.16 -0.49
CA TYR A 93 13.14 2.37 -0.44
C TYR A 93 12.49 1.24 -1.21
N GLU A 94 11.62 0.50 -0.55
CA GLU A 94 10.89 -0.61 -1.13
C GLU A 94 9.40 -0.33 -1.01
N ARG A 95 8.70 -0.36 -2.15
CA ARG A 95 7.24 -0.32 -2.16
C ARG A 95 6.70 -1.69 -1.79
N THR A 96 5.68 -1.76 -0.94
CA THR A 96 5.07 -3.04 -0.56
C THR A 96 3.55 -3.02 -0.74
N SER A 97 2.93 -4.20 -0.76
CA SER A 97 1.48 -4.33 -0.95
C SER A 97 0.65 -3.97 0.29
N GLY A 98 1.29 -3.66 1.42
CA GLY A 98 0.63 -3.24 2.64
C GLY A 98 1.54 -3.33 3.86
N PHE A 99 1.13 -2.67 4.94
CA PHE A 99 1.95 -2.57 6.15
C PHE A 99 2.24 -3.94 6.79
N ARG A 100 3.52 -4.15 7.11
CA ARG A 100 3.99 -5.23 7.98
C ARG A 100 4.91 -4.64 9.04
N PRO A 101 4.78 -5.05 10.31
CA PRO A 101 5.70 -4.62 11.35
C PRO A 101 7.14 -4.99 10.99
N PRO A 102 8.12 -4.09 11.19
CA PRO A 102 9.50 -4.31 10.78
C PRO A 102 10.13 -5.52 11.49
N LEU A 103 9.70 -5.83 12.71
CA LEU A 103 10.16 -7.03 13.44
C LEU A 103 9.75 -8.33 12.74
N ALA A 104 8.59 -8.37 12.09
CA ALA A 104 8.18 -9.53 11.30
C ALA A 104 9.10 -9.75 10.10
N SER A 105 9.49 -8.67 9.41
CA SER A 105 10.44 -8.70 8.29
C SER A 105 11.85 -9.11 8.71
N LEU A 106 12.27 -8.76 9.93
CA LEU A 106 13.60 -9.09 10.46
C LEU A 106 13.72 -10.52 11.00
N ARG A 107 12.62 -11.13 11.48
CA ARG A 107 12.61 -12.53 11.98
C ARG A 107 12.93 -13.55 10.88
N ALA A 108 12.63 -13.23 9.63
CA ALA A 108 12.97 -14.07 8.47
C ALA A 108 14.48 -14.22 8.23
N SER A 109 15.32 -13.40 8.87
CA SER A 109 16.76 -13.27 8.56
C SER A 109 17.72 -13.65 9.71
N ALA A 110 17.31 -14.52 10.62
CA ALA A 110 18.14 -15.20 11.66
C ALA A 110 18.49 -14.42 12.95
N GLY A 111 18.36 -15.14 14.08
CA GLY A 111 18.97 -14.89 15.40
C GLY A 111 18.15 -14.07 16.43
N LYS A 112 18.39 -14.31 17.73
CA LYS A 112 17.95 -13.44 18.85
C LYS A 112 18.63 -12.07 18.72
N ARG A 113 18.04 -11.18 17.92
CA ARG A 113 18.52 -9.80 17.75
C ARG A 113 17.83 -8.90 18.77
N THR A 114 18.59 -8.07 19.48
CA THR A 114 18.02 -7.00 20.30
C THR A 114 17.60 -5.85 19.37
N ALA A 115 16.30 -5.58 19.32
CA ALA A 115 15.70 -4.50 18.55
C ALA A 115 15.53 -3.28 19.46
N GLU A 116 15.99 -2.12 19.00
CA GLU A 116 15.91 -0.86 19.73
C GLU A 116 15.06 0.16 18.95
N PRO A 117 14.30 1.04 19.62
CA PRO A 117 13.60 2.14 18.96
C PRO A 117 14.58 3.11 18.29
N ALA A 118 14.24 3.58 17.08
CA ALA A 118 15.00 4.57 16.34
C ALA A 118 14.07 5.43 15.46
N ARG A 119 14.63 6.31 14.63
CA ARG A 119 13.87 7.10 13.65
C ARG A 119 14.58 7.17 12.30
N ILE A 120 13.78 7.33 11.26
CA ILE A 120 14.23 7.71 9.91
C ILE A 120 13.30 8.81 9.42
N GLY A 121 13.84 10.03 9.34
CA GLY A 121 13.05 11.25 9.11
C GLY A 121 11.93 11.39 10.15
N PRO A 122 10.68 11.65 9.74
CA PRO A 122 9.56 11.79 10.64
C PRO A 122 9.03 10.44 11.19
N PHE A 123 9.44 9.30 10.62
CA PHE A 123 8.88 8.00 10.93
C PHE A 123 9.64 7.28 12.06
N ALA A 124 8.90 6.56 12.89
CA ALA A 124 9.48 5.61 13.84
C ALA A 124 10.16 4.47 13.08
N ALA A 125 11.24 3.94 13.64
CA ALA A 125 12.02 2.87 13.05
C ALA A 125 12.49 1.90 14.13
N VAL A 126 12.96 0.74 13.70
CA VAL A 126 13.71 -0.18 14.55
C VAL A 126 15.18 -0.16 14.16
N GLN A 127 16.06 -0.14 15.15
CA GLN A 127 17.49 -0.33 15.00
C GLN A 127 17.87 -1.74 15.42
N VAL A 128 18.71 -2.39 14.61
CA VAL A 128 19.25 -3.71 14.89
C VAL A 128 20.74 -3.74 14.60
N ARG A 129 21.51 -4.21 15.59
CA ARG A 129 22.94 -4.49 15.41
C ARG A 129 23.12 -5.89 14.83
N GLN A 130 23.88 -5.98 13.75
CA GLN A 130 24.15 -7.22 13.04
C GLN A 130 25.64 -7.55 13.10
N LYS A 131 25.95 -8.84 13.21
CA LYS A 131 27.31 -9.36 13.03
C LYS A 131 27.38 -9.93 11.62
N GLU A 132 28.32 -9.44 10.82
CA GLU A 132 28.54 -9.87 9.45
C GLU A 132 29.88 -10.57 9.33
N HIS A 133 29.89 -11.71 8.63
CA HIS A 133 31.14 -12.33 8.18
C HIS A 133 31.74 -11.51 7.04
N ARG A 134 33.01 -11.14 7.18
CA ARG A 134 33.81 -10.43 6.18
C ARG A 134 35.01 -11.26 5.81
N ARG A 135 35.64 -10.91 4.68
CA ARG A 135 36.84 -11.57 4.15
C ARG A 135 37.99 -11.67 5.17
N TRP A 136 38.04 -10.75 6.15
CA TRP A 136 39.11 -10.63 7.15
C TRP A 136 38.64 -10.85 8.60
N GLY A 137 37.45 -11.42 8.82
CA GLY A 137 36.92 -11.69 10.17
C GLY A 137 35.46 -11.28 10.32
N PHE A 138 35.03 -10.99 11.55
CA PHE A 138 33.68 -10.49 11.82
C PHE A 138 33.68 -8.97 11.92
N GLY A 139 32.69 -8.34 11.31
CA GLY A 139 32.41 -6.93 11.50
C GLY A 139 30.99 -6.71 12.01
N GLU A 140 30.73 -5.52 12.54
CA GLU A 140 29.40 -5.13 12.97
C GLU A 140 28.80 -4.12 12.00
N SER A 141 27.49 -4.21 11.80
CA SER A 141 26.71 -3.23 11.05
C SER A 141 25.46 -2.85 11.84
N ILE A 142 24.91 -1.68 11.50
CA ILE A 142 23.64 -1.21 12.04
C ILE A 142 22.64 -1.15 10.90
N LEU A 143 21.52 -1.84 11.05
CA LEU A 143 20.37 -1.72 10.17
C LEU A 143 19.27 -0.95 10.89
N ARG A 144 18.78 0.13 10.28
CA ARG A 144 17.53 0.78 10.66
C ARG A 144 16.46 0.48 9.63
N LEU A 145 15.25 0.16 10.10
CA LEU A 145 14.12 -0.17 9.24
C LEU A 145 12.88 0.60 9.72
N ALA A 146 12.25 1.36 8.83
CA ALA A 146 10.97 2.01 9.07
C ALA A 146 9.92 1.42 8.11
N SER A 147 8.83 0.90 8.66
CA SER A 147 7.62 0.59 7.88
C SER A 147 6.71 1.81 7.92
N LEU A 148 6.50 2.44 6.77
CA LEU A 148 5.63 3.60 6.61
C LEU A 148 4.16 3.16 6.69
N PRO A 149 3.20 4.06 7.01
CA PRO A 149 1.82 3.66 7.23
C PRO A 149 1.14 3.00 6.02
N ASN A 150 1.45 3.43 4.80
CA ASN A 150 0.98 2.80 3.57
C ASN A 150 1.61 1.41 3.29
N GLY A 151 2.65 1.06 4.06
CA GLY A 151 3.37 -0.20 4.00
C GLY A 151 4.74 -0.14 3.34
N ASP A 152 5.10 0.97 2.71
CA ASP A 152 6.42 1.12 2.12
C ASP A 152 7.52 1.02 3.20
N VAL A 153 8.70 0.59 2.80
CA VAL A 153 9.80 0.31 3.73
C VAL A 153 11.01 1.16 3.38
N VAL A 154 11.54 1.85 4.39
CA VAL A 154 12.83 2.54 4.30
C VAL A 154 13.85 1.78 5.12
N SER A 155 14.94 1.37 4.50
CA SER A 155 16.07 0.73 5.18
C SER A 155 17.33 1.60 5.10
N VAL A 156 18.06 1.68 6.21
CA VAL A 156 19.36 2.35 6.28
C VAL A 156 20.36 1.38 6.88
N LEU A 157 21.33 0.94 6.07
CA LEU A 157 22.41 0.06 6.50
C LEU A 157 23.70 0.86 6.65
N TYR A 158 24.22 0.93 7.87
CA TYR A 158 25.51 1.54 8.19
C TYR A 158 26.56 0.46 8.44
N LEU A 159 27.65 0.53 7.69
CA LEU A 159 28.74 -0.44 7.70
C LEU A 159 30.08 0.26 7.94
N PRO A 160 30.64 0.19 9.16
CA PRO A 160 32.02 0.58 9.41
C PRO A 160 32.99 -0.53 8.98
N MET A 161 34.11 -0.19 8.30
CA MET A 161 35.15 -1.19 8.00
C MET A 161 35.91 -1.67 9.23
N SER A 162 36.10 -0.78 10.21
CA SER A 162 36.67 -1.09 11.53
C SER A 162 35.57 -1.28 12.58
N ALA A 163 35.91 -1.19 13.87
CA ALA A 163 34.95 -1.28 14.96
C ALA A 163 33.89 -0.17 14.88
N LEU A 164 32.64 -0.52 15.22
CA LEU A 164 31.55 0.43 15.39
C LEU A 164 31.80 1.25 16.68
N THR A 165 31.84 2.57 16.56
CA THR A 165 32.07 3.48 17.69
C THR A 165 30.79 4.21 18.11
N MET A 166 30.77 4.80 19.31
CA MET A 166 29.66 5.67 19.72
C MET A 166 29.46 6.87 18.79
N ALA A 167 30.56 7.40 18.25
CA ALA A 167 30.53 8.47 17.26
C ALA A 167 29.84 8.06 15.95
N ASP A 168 29.96 6.79 15.55
CA ASP A 168 29.26 6.25 14.39
C ASP A 168 27.74 6.23 14.63
N LEU A 169 27.30 5.90 15.84
CA LEU A 169 25.88 5.90 16.23
C LEU A 169 25.30 7.32 16.26
N GLU A 170 26.02 8.28 16.86
CA GLU A 170 25.62 9.69 16.87
C GLU A 170 25.51 10.28 15.46
N LEU A 171 26.47 9.94 14.58
CA LEU A 171 26.45 10.36 13.19
C LEU A 171 25.27 9.72 12.44
N LEU A 172 25.03 8.42 12.62
CA LEU A 172 23.88 7.73 12.04
C LEU A 172 22.56 8.35 12.51
N ASP A 173 22.44 8.72 13.77
CA ASP A 173 21.28 9.44 14.31
C ASP A 173 21.06 10.78 13.63
N ALA A 174 22.13 11.58 13.48
CA ALA A 174 22.04 12.87 12.80
C ALA A 174 21.61 12.70 11.33
N ILE A 175 22.21 11.75 10.61
CA ILE A 175 21.89 11.47 9.21
C ILE A 175 20.44 11.00 9.08
N CYS A 176 20.02 9.99 9.86
CA CYS A 176 18.68 9.44 9.81
C CYS A 176 17.61 10.46 10.20
N LYS A 177 17.87 11.33 11.20
CA LYS A 177 16.97 12.42 11.57
C LYS A 177 16.80 13.45 10.44
N ALA A 178 17.83 13.64 9.62
CA ALA A 178 17.83 14.59 8.52
C ALA A 178 17.24 14.04 7.21
N VAL A 179 16.84 12.77 7.16
CA VAL A 179 16.17 12.18 5.99
C VAL A 179 14.84 12.88 5.74
N GLN A 180 14.62 13.27 4.49
CA GLN A 180 13.39 13.88 3.99
C GLN A 180 12.83 13.06 2.84
N PHE A 181 11.56 13.30 2.51
CA PHE A 181 10.86 12.66 1.41
C PHE A 181 10.44 13.75 0.42
N ASN A 182 10.71 13.53 -0.87
CA ASN A 182 10.28 14.44 -1.94
C ASN A 182 8.91 14.08 -2.54
N ASP A 183 8.32 12.96 -2.12
CA ASP A 183 6.97 12.55 -2.47
C ASP A 183 5.96 13.28 -1.54
N PRO A 184 5.07 14.15 -2.10
CA PRO A 184 4.08 14.86 -1.30
C PRO A 184 3.13 13.94 -0.53
N SER A 185 2.87 12.73 -1.05
CA SER A 185 2.00 11.75 -0.38
C SER A 185 2.56 11.29 0.98
N LEU A 186 3.88 11.38 1.17
CA LEU A 186 4.57 10.93 2.39
C LEU A 186 4.88 12.08 3.36
N THR A 187 4.64 13.33 2.96
CA THR A 187 4.98 14.54 3.72
C THR A 187 3.77 15.42 4.05
N VAL A 188 2.57 14.96 3.69
CA VAL A 188 1.30 15.64 3.95
C VAL A 188 1.10 15.94 5.44
N GLY A 189 0.57 17.13 5.74
CA GLY A 189 0.18 17.48 7.11
C GLY A 189 -1.06 16.73 7.56
N TRP A 190 -1.21 16.52 8.88
CA TRP A 190 -2.36 15.79 9.45
C TRP A 190 -3.72 16.34 9.01
N ALA A 191 -3.92 17.65 9.17
CA ALA A 191 -5.18 18.31 8.82
C ALA A 191 -5.49 18.21 7.31
N GLU A 192 -4.46 18.33 6.47
CA GLU A 192 -4.60 18.19 5.02
C GLU A 192 -4.97 16.75 4.63
N ALA A 193 -4.29 15.75 5.22
CA ALA A 193 -4.60 14.34 4.98
C ALA A 193 -6.03 13.98 5.40
N CYS A 194 -6.47 14.44 6.58
CA CYS A 194 -7.85 14.26 7.05
C CYS A 194 -8.85 14.95 6.12
N GLY A 195 -8.56 16.18 5.67
CA GLY A 195 -9.40 16.93 4.73
C GLY A 195 -9.55 16.22 3.38
N GLN A 196 -8.46 15.71 2.79
CA GLN A 196 -8.49 14.92 1.56
C GLN A 196 -9.26 13.60 1.73
N ALA A 197 -9.13 12.98 2.91
CA ALA A 197 -9.90 11.81 3.27
C ALA A 197 -11.37 12.12 3.64
N GLY A 198 -11.82 13.39 3.63
CA GLY A 198 -13.20 13.74 3.96
C GLY A 198 -13.60 13.41 5.41
N ILE A 199 -12.67 13.49 6.35
CA ILE A 199 -12.90 13.26 7.78
C ILE A 199 -12.25 14.34 8.64
N ALA A 200 -12.72 14.51 9.86
CA ALA A 200 -11.96 15.15 10.92
C ALA A 200 -11.64 14.11 11.99
N LEU A 201 -10.37 14.09 12.41
CA LEU A 201 -9.85 13.20 13.44
C LEU A 201 -8.79 13.95 14.23
N ALA A 202 -8.88 13.90 15.57
CA ALA A 202 -7.90 14.56 16.43
C ALA A 202 -6.50 13.99 16.16
N ALA A 203 -5.52 14.88 16.04
CA ALA A 203 -4.13 14.47 15.89
C ALA A 203 -3.63 13.85 17.20
N ASP A 204 -3.05 12.67 17.11
CA ASP A 204 -2.23 12.10 18.17
C ASP A 204 -0.77 12.37 17.80
N GLU A 205 0.04 12.88 18.72
CA GLU A 205 1.43 13.27 18.45
C GLU A 205 2.29 12.09 17.96
N SER A 206 1.91 10.87 18.34
CA SER A 206 2.55 9.62 17.92
C SER A 206 2.15 9.17 16.52
N TRP A 207 1.08 9.72 15.95
CA TRP A 207 0.53 9.32 14.67
C TRP A 207 1.17 10.07 13.51
N ARG A 208 1.33 9.36 12.40
CA ARG A 208 1.81 9.94 11.14
C ARG A 208 0.86 9.54 10.03
N ALA A 209 0.41 10.52 9.27
CA ALA A 209 -0.47 10.34 8.12
C ALA A 209 0.35 10.28 6.82
N VAL A 210 -0.07 9.42 5.90
CA VAL A 210 0.38 9.42 4.49
C VAL A 210 -0.83 9.19 3.59
N LEU A 211 -0.76 9.69 2.36
CA LEU A 211 -1.82 9.54 1.38
C LEU A 211 -1.76 8.17 0.66
N PRO A 212 -2.89 7.66 0.15
CA PRO A 212 -2.92 6.46 -0.67
C PRO A 212 -2.18 6.66 -2.01
N ALA A 213 -1.68 5.56 -2.57
CA ALA A 213 -1.04 5.54 -3.89
C ALA A 213 -2.00 5.90 -5.05
N VAL A 214 -3.31 5.75 -4.82
CA VAL A 214 -4.38 6.27 -5.69
C VAL A 214 -4.93 7.53 -5.01
N PRO A 215 -4.34 8.72 -5.24
CA PRO A 215 -4.69 9.94 -4.52
C PRO A 215 -6.10 10.42 -4.82
N GLU A 216 -6.71 9.94 -5.91
CA GLU A 216 -8.10 10.23 -6.24
C GLU A 216 -9.07 9.59 -5.23
N ALA A 217 -8.71 8.50 -4.55
CA ALA A 217 -9.55 7.82 -3.58
C ALA A 217 -9.54 8.55 -2.22
N PRO A 218 -10.70 8.94 -1.64
CA PRO A 218 -10.74 9.65 -0.37
C PRO A 218 -10.34 8.75 0.81
N GLY A 219 -9.10 8.86 1.25
CA GLY A 219 -8.60 8.14 2.41
C GLY A 219 -7.19 8.54 2.80
N LEU A 220 -6.73 8.00 3.92
CA LEU A 220 -5.36 8.15 4.41
C LEU A 220 -4.89 6.89 5.14
N PHE A 221 -3.59 6.77 5.31
CA PHE A 221 -2.99 5.76 6.20
C PHE A 221 -2.39 6.42 7.43
N VAL A 222 -2.62 5.83 8.60
CA VAL A 222 -2.10 6.28 9.89
C VAL A 222 -1.24 5.20 10.49
N GLY A 223 0.03 5.50 10.79
CA GLY A 223 0.94 4.56 11.45
C GLY A 223 1.08 4.84 12.93
N GLY A 224 1.23 3.78 13.72
CA GLY A 224 1.50 3.87 15.14
C GLY A 224 2.61 2.94 15.61
N ALA A 225 3.15 3.27 16.78
CA ALA A 225 4.27 2.57 17.38
C ALA A 225 3.92 2.07 18.79
N VAL A 226 4.48 0.91 19.16
CA VAL A 226 4.42 0.36 20.52
C VAL A 226 5.85 0.37 21.06
N HIS A 227 6.06 1.01 22.21
CA HIS A 227 7.40 1.25 22.79
C HIS A 227 8.39 1.91 21.80
N GLY A 228 7.90 2.79 20.93
CA GLY A 228 8.71 3.49 19.93
C GLY A 228 9.06 2.67 18.67
N ILE A 229 8.58 1.42 18.55
CA ILE A 229 8.77 0.57 17.37
C ILE A 229 7.48 0.56 16.53
N PRO A 230 7.54 0.77 15.20
CA PRO A 230 6.36 0.65 14.34
C PRO A 230 5.67 -0.70 14.52
N ALA A 231 4.38 -0.70 14.79
CA ALA A 231 3.66 -1.90 15.23
C ALA A 231 2.36 -2.14 14.47
N TRP A 232 1.72 -1.07 13.99
CA TRP A 232 0.45 -1.17 13.29
C TRP A 232 0.24 0.01 12.34
N SER A 233 -0.70 -0.16 11.42
CA SER A 233 -1.20 0.90 10.56
C SER A 233 -2.72 0.80 10.40
N LEU A 234 -3.39 1.93 10.19
CA LEU A 234 -4.80 2.04 9.88
C LEU A 234 -4.96 2.66 8.49
N GLY A 235 -5.61 1.96 7.56
CA GLY A 235 -6.09 2.57 6.32
C GLY A 235 -7.50 3.07 6.51
N ILE A 236 -7.71 4.38 6.56
CA ILE A 236 -9.01 5.02 6.83
C ILE A 236 -9.54 5.60 5.52
N PHE A 237 -10.62 5.03 5.00
CA PHE A 237 -11.17 5.41 3.70
C PHE A 237 -12.66 5.72 3.80
N ARG A 238 -13.11 6.76 3.10
CA ARG A 238 -14.54 7.01 2.95
C ARG A 238 -15.14 5.94 2.06
N THR A 239 -16.31 5.47 2.47
CA THR A 239 -17.13 4.52 1.73
C THR A 239 -18.60 4.93 1.84
N TRP A 240 -19.49 4.07 1.38
CA TRP A 240 -20.93 4.24 1.41
C TRP A 240 -21.62 2.92 1.79
N LEU A 241 -22.92 3.00 2.08
CA LEU A 241 -23.80 1.85 2.13
C LEU A 241 -24.80 2.01 0.99
N GLY A 242 -24.76 1.12 0.00
CA GLY A 242 -25.77 1.11 -1.06
C GLY A 242 -27.17 0.77 -0.54
N THR A 243 -28.18 1.01 -1.36
CA THR A 243 -29.56 0.64 -1.03
C THR A 243 -29.67 -0.84 -0.62
N GLY A 244 -30.25 -1.10 0.56
CA GLY A 244 -30.39 -2.45 1.12
C GLY A 244 -29.11 -3.05 1.75
N ARG A 245 -27.99 -2.32 1.73
CA ARG A 245 -26.73 -2.72 2.39
C ARG A 245 -26.73 -2.25 3.84
N ASP A 246 -26.27 -3.10 4.74
CA ASP A 246 -25.98 -2.73 6.13
C ASP A 246 -24.48 -2.88 6.44
N VAL A 247 -24.09 -2.45 7.64
CA VAL A 247 -22.70 -2.52 8.08
C VAL A 247 -22.16 -3.95 8.14
N THR A 248 -23.03 -4.92 8.44
CA THR A 248 -22.69 -6.33 8.56
C THR A 248 -22.38 -6.95 7.20
N GLY A 249 -23.23 -6.68 6.20
CA GLY A 249 -23.08 -7.17 4.83
C GLY A 249 -21.78 -6.71 4.19
N LEU A 250 -21.44 -5.42 4.33
CA LEU A 250 -20.19 -4.88 3.80
C LEU A 250 -18.96 -5.57 4.43
N LEU A 251 -18.93 -5.74 5.76
CA LEU A 251 -17.82 -6.42 6.43
C LEU A 251 -17.72 -7.91 6.09
N LYS A 252 -18.85 -8.57 5.78
CA LYS A 252 -18.86 -9.96 5.28
C LYS A 252 -18.27 -10.05 3.87
N ASP A 253 -18.61 -9.11 2.98
CA ASP A 253 -18.00 -9.05 1.65
C ASP A 253 -16.49 -8.81 1.75
N PHE A 254 -16.08 -7.89 2.62
CA PHE A 254 -14.67 -7.68 2.91
C PHE A 254 -13.98 -8.98 3.36
N ALA A 255 -14.55 -9.70 4.32
CA ALA A 255 -13.98 -10.94 4.82
C ALA A 255 -13.95 -12.06 3.76
N ALA A 256 -15.00 -12.18 2.95
CA ALA A 256 -15.06 -13.15 1.87
C ALA A 256 -13.98 -12.90 0.83
N GLU A 257 -13.75 -11.64 0.45
CA GLU A 257 -12.81 -11.27 -0.62
C GLU A 257 -11.35 -11.19 -0.13
N TYR A 258 -11.10 -10.63 1.05
CA TYR A 258 -9.73 -10.43 1.56
C TYR A 258 -9.21 -11.61 2.37
N TRP A 259 -10.08 -12.33 3.08
CA TRP A 259 -9.66 -13.44 3.94
C TRP A 259 -10.11 -14.79 3.41
N LEU A 260 -10.92 -14.84 2.36
CA LEU A 260 -11.51 -16.08 1.83
C LEU A 260 -12.37 -16.78 2.90
N LEU A 261 -13.06 -15.99 3.72
CA LEU A 261 -13.91 -16.46 4.82
C LEU A 261 -15.35 -15.99 4.61
N ASN A 262 -16.26 -16.95 4.41
CA ASN A 262 -17.70 -16.70 4.27
C ASN A 262 -18.43 -16.63 5.62
N GLN A 263 -17.83 -17.16 6.69
CA GLN A 263 -18.37 -17.17 8.04
C GLN A 263 -17.40 -16.44 8.98
N VAL A 264 -17.75 -15.21 9.30
CA VAL A 264 -17.03 -14.38 10.26
C VAL A 264 -17.98 -13.82 11.30
N GLN A 265 -17.51 -13.73 12.53
CA GLN A 265 -18.24 -13.07 13.59
C GLN A 265 -18.04 -11.56 13.47
N ILE A 266 -19.12 -10.86 13.15
CA ILE A 266 -19.16 -9.40 13.20
C ILE A 266 -19.57 -9.00 14.61
N THR A 267 -18.74 -8.18 15.26
CA THR A 267 -19.04 -7.60 16.57
C THR A 267 -19.52 -6.16 16.37
N THR A 268 -20.68 -5.83 16.92
CA THR A 268 -21.13 -4.46 17.10
C THR A 268 -20.89 -4.10 18.56
N PRO A 269 -19.97 -3.17 18.87
CA PRO A 269 -19.75 -2.75 20.25
C PRO A 269 -21.05 -2.21 20.86
N ASP A 270 -21.34 -2.55 22.12
CA ASP A 270 -22.62 -2.26 22.80
C ASP A 270 -22.92 -0.75 23.01
N TRP A 271 -21.99 0.13 22.65
CA TRP A 271 -22.11 1.56 22.87
C TRP A 271 -22.46 2.28 21.56
N LYS A 272 -23.47 3.15 21.62
CA LYS A 272 -23.90 4.00 20.50
C LYS A 272 -23.18 5.34 20.56
N ARG A 273 -22.74 5.87 19.42
CA ARG A 273 -22.28 7.26 19.35
C ARG A 273 -23.45 8.22 19.52
N GLU A 274 -23.20 9.35 20.16
CA GLU A 274 -24.21 10.40 20.39
C GLU A 274 -24.79 10.95 19.08
N ASP A 275 -24.00 10.93 18.00
CA ASP A 275 -24.41 11.39 16.67
C ASP A 275 -25.19 10.34 15.86
N GLY A 276 -25.54 9.21 16.47
CA GLY A 276 -26.30 8.13 15.85
C GLY A 276 -25.49 7.20 14.95
N ALA A 277 -24.16 7.37 14.85
CA ALA A 277 -23.35 6.48 14.05
C ALA A 277 -23.22 5.08 14.66
N CYS A 278 -23.38 4.06 13.82
CA CYS A 278 -23.15 2.66 14.13
C CYS A 278 -21.68 2.31 13.86
N ILE A 279 -21.10 1.49 14.74
CA ILE A 279 -19.77 0.93 14.56
C ILE A 279 -19.89 -0.59 14.52
N ALA A 280 -19.32 -1.19 13.49
CA ALA A 280 -19.16 -2.63 13.38
C ALA A 280 -17.70 -2.98 13.18
N LEU A 281 -17.28 -4.14 13.68
CA LEU A 281 -15.90 -4.60 13.64
C LEU A 281 -15.87 -6.09 13.32
N VAL A 282 -14.97 -6.46 12.42
CA VAL A 282 -14.62 -7.85 12.14
C VAL A 282 -13.13 -8.05 12.39
N ARG A 283 -12.78 -9.15 13.05
CA ARG A 283 -11.39 -9.56 13.31
C ARG A 283 -11.09 -10.84 12.54
N HIS A 284 -9.89 -10.97 12.00
CA HIS A 284 -9.48 -12.20 11.36
C HIS A 284 -9.37 -13.31 12.44
N PRO A 285 -10.02 -14.47 12.26
CA PRO A 285 -10.12 -15.49 13.31
C PRO A 285 -8.79 -16.20 13.63
N ALA A 286 -7.86 -16.25 12.67
CA ALA A 286 -6.55 -16.88 12.86
C ALA A 286 -5.42 -16.10 12.17
N LEU A 287 -4.89 -15.04 12.80
CA LEU A 287 -3.92 -14.12 12.19
C LEU A 287 -2.65 -14.80 11.65
N THR A 288 -2.17 -15.86 12.29
CA THR A 288 -1.01 -16.63 11.85
C THR A 288 -1.19 -17.31 10.49
N ARG A 289 -2.44 -17.52 10.07
CA ARG A 289 -2.81 -18.11 8.77
C ARG A 289 -3.24 -17.07 7.74
N ASN A 290 -3.27 -15.79 8.11
CA ASN A 290 -3.73 -14.72 7.24
C ASN A 290 -2.68 -14.42 6.17
N ARG A 291 -3.04 -14.62 4.89
CA ARG A 291 -2.16 -14.30 3.76
C ARG A 291 -2.11 -12.80 3.46
N ARG A 292 -3.16 -12.07 3.85
CA ARG A 292 -3.23 -10.61 3.69
C ARG A 292 -2.78 -9.92 4.98
N PRO A 293 -2.18 -8.72 4.90
CA PRO A 293 -1.69 -8.02 6.08
C PRO A 293 -2.81 -7.36 6.92
N ILE A 294 -4.09 -7.48 6.55
CA ILE A 294 -5.21 -6.86 7.25
C ILE A 294 -5.70 -7.78 8.36
N SER A 295 -5.49 -7.41 9.61
CA SER A 295 -5.84 -8.19 10.81
C SER A 295 -7.28 -7.98 11.29
N ALA A 296 -7.86 -6.81 11.00
CA ALA A 296 -9.25 -6.48 11.30
C ALA A 296 -9.77 -5.40 10.35
N ALA A 297 -11.09 -5.22 10.30
CA ALA A 297 -11.73 -4.09 9.63
C ALA A 297 -12.86 -3.52 10.49
N ALA A 298 -12.89 -2.21 10.66
CA ALA A 298 -13.96 -1.50 11.34
C ALA A 298 -14.75 -0.64 10.34
N LEU A 299 -16.06 -0.58 10.49
CA LEU A 299 -16.94 0.26 9.69
C LEU A 299 -17.69 1.20 10.62
N VAL A 300 -17.60 2.50 10.34
CA VAL A 300 -18.38 3.54 11.01
C VAL A 300 -19.39 4.07 10.01
N ALA A 301 -20.68 4.00 10.32
CA ALA A 301 -21.75 4.48 9.44
C ALA A 301 -22.79 5.30 10.20
N GLN A 302 -22.94 6.57 9.84
CA GLN A 302 -24.01 7.45 10.34
C GLN A 302 -25.22 7.47 9.40
N SER A 303 -24.97 7.30 8.10
CA SER A 303 -25.98 7.22 7.03
C SER A 303 -25.34 6.58 5.79
N PRO A 304 -26.11 6.22 4.76
CA PRO A 304 -25.59 5.69 3.49
C PRO A 304 -24.42 6.48 2.88
N VAL A 305 -24.47 7.81 2.95
CA VAL A 305 -23.44 8.73 2.43
C VAL A 305 -22.33 9.06 3.44
N LYS A 306 -22.52 8.73 4.72
CA LYS A 306 -21.57 8.99 5.81
C LYS A 306 -21.08 7.67 6.39
N ALA A 307 -20.22 6.98 5.63
CA ALA A 307 -19.54 5.78 6.08
C ALA A 307 -18.00 5.82 5.90
N VAL A 308 -17.26 5.22 6.83
CA VAL A 308 -15.79 5.07 6.77
C VAL A 308 -15.44 3.63 7.05
N LEU A 309 -14.63 3.03 6.18
CA LEU A 309 -14.01 1.73 6.38
C LEU A 309 -12.57 1.93 6.85
N ILE A 310 -12.22 1.28 7.95
CA ILE A 310 -10.90 1.28 8.56
C ILE A 310 -10.29 -0.10 8.41
N PHE A 311 -9.27 -0.23 7.57
CA PHE A 311 -8.43 -1.41 7.49
C PHE A 311 -7.38 -1.39 8.58
N VAL A 312 -7.28 -2.44 9.39
CA VAL A 312 -6.30 -2.56 10.47
C VAL A 312 -5.19 -3.48 10.02
N TYR A 313 -3.96 -2.99 9.97
CA TYR A 313 -2.77 -3.75 9.60
C TYR A 313 -1.88 -3.95 10.82
N SER A 314 -1.59 -5.20 11.17
CA SER A 314 -0.73 -5.55 12.31
C SER A 314 -0.22 -6.98 12.20
N ASP A 315 0.78 -7.32 13.03
CA ASP A 315 1.06 -8.72 13.36
C ASP A 315 0.20 -9.19 14.54
N GLU A 316 0.36 -10.45 14.93
CA GLU A 316 -0.34 -11.06 16.06
C GLU A 316 -0.02 -10.36 17.39
N GLN A 317 1.24 -9.99 17.60
CA GLN A 317 1.70 -9.37 18.85
C GLN A 317 1.13 -7.96 19.05
N SER A 318 0.88 -7.25 17.95
CA SER A 318 0.41 -5.87 17.97
C SER A 318 -1.10 -5.74 17.69
N ALA A 319 -1.80 -6.85 17.45
CA ALA A 319 -3.20 -6.86 17.03
C ALA A 319 -4.14 -6.16 18.04
N ALA A 320 -3.95 -6.40 19.34
CA ALA A 320 -4.76 -5.76 20.37
C ALA A 320 -4.63 -4.23 20.34
N ALA A 321 -3.39 -3.72 20.31
CA ALA A 321 -3.10 -2.29 20.24
C ALA A 321 -3.62 -1.65 18.93
N ALA A 322 -3.51 -2.38 17.81
CA ALA A 322 -4.00 -1.92 16.51
C ALA A 322 -5.53 -1.79 16.49
N VAL A 323 -6.24 -2.79 17.05
CA VAL A 323 -7.70 -2.77 17.18
C VAL A 323 -8.15 -1.67 18.14
N GLU A 324 -7.47 -1.47 19.26
CA GLU A 324 -7.75 -0.36 20.18
C GLU A 324 -7.58 1.01 19.48
N ALA A 325 -6.52 1.19 18.68
CA ALA A 325 -6.35 2.40 17.88
C ALA A 325 -7.47 2.59 16.86
N ALA A 326 -7.89 1.52 16.17
CA ALA A 326 -9.00 1.55 15.23
C ALA A 326 -10.33 1.90 15.91
N GLU A 327 -10.59 1.34 17.10
CA GLU A 327 -11.76 1.66 17.90
C GLU A 327 -11.74 3.12 18.34
N ARG A 328 -10.61 3.63 18.86
CA ARG A 328 -10.45 5.05 19.24
C ARG A 328 -10.70 5.99 18.06
N ALA A 329 -10.15 5.68 16.88
CA ALA A 329 -10.45 6.42 15.66
C ALA A 329 -11.94 6.34 15.31
N ALA A 330 -12.53 5.14 15.31
CA ALA A 330 -13.94 4.94 15.01
C ALA A 330 -14.89 5.73 15.93
N ARG A 331 -14.52 5.93 17.21
CA ARG A 331 -15.31 6.74 18.16
C ARG A 331 -15.29 8.23 17.86
N THR A 332 -14.19 8.73 17.30
CA THR A 332 -13.89 10.17 17.26
C THR A 332 -13.93 10.75 15.85
N ILE A 333 -13.89 9.93 14.80
CA ILE A 333 -14.02 10.37 13.41
C ILE A 333 -15.32 11.15 13.23
N GLN A 334 -15.21 12.36 12.70
CA GLN A 334 -16.33 13.13 12.21
C GLN A 334 -16.31 13.12 10.67
N PHE A 335 -17.48 13.09 10.06
CA PHE A 335 -17.62 13.08 8.61
C PHE A 335 -17.61 14.51 8.07
N LEU A 336 -16.64 14.81 7.20
CA LEU A 336 -16.63 16.04 6.42
C LEU A 336 -17.17 15.77 5.02
N PRO A 337 -17.53 16.82 4.26
CA PRO A 337 -17.70 16.68 2.82
C PRO A 337 -16.44 16.06 2.21
N ALA A 338 -16.58 14.92 1.54
CA ALA A 338 -15.47 14.24 0.90
C ALA A 338 -15.40 14.69 -0.57
N PRO A 339 -14.29 15.30 -1.02
CA PRO A 339 -14.13 15.57 -2.44
C PRO A 339 -14.16 14.24 -3.21
N GLY A 340 -15.04 14.14 -4.22
CA GLY A 340 -15.08 12.98 -5.11
C GLY A 340 -16.06 11.87 -4.77
N ILE A 341 -16.83 11.94 -3.66
CA ILE A 341 -18.03 11.10 -3.51
C ILE A 341 -19.21 11.91 -4.09
N PRO A 342 -19.85 11.45 -5.18
CA PRO A 342 -20.97 12.16 -5.77
C PRO A 342 -22.21 12.08 -4.87
N GLU A 343 -23.24 12.85 -5.22
CA GLU A 343 -24.57 12.65 -4.65
C GLU A 343 -25.07 11.23 -4.98
N LEU A 344 -25.14 10.36 -3.96
CA LEU A 344 -25.43 8.94 -4.18
C LEU A 344 -26.78 8.72 -4.86
N THR A 345 -27.81 9.49 -4.54
CA THR A 345 -29.14 9.32 -5.13
C THR A 345 -29.12 9.53 -6.65
N ALA A 346 -28.42 10.55 -7.13
CA ALA A 346 -28.26 10.80 -8.56
C ALA A 346 -27.43 9.69 -9.24
N ALA A 347 -26.36 9.24 -8.58
CA ALA A 347 -25.51 8.15 -9.09
C ALA A 347 -26.24 6.79 -9.12
N GLU A 348 -27.11 6.52 -8.14
CA GLU A 348 -27.98 5.34 -8.05
C GLU A 348 -29.06 5.34 -9.12
N GLU A 349 -29.67 6.49 -9.42
CA GLU A 349 -30.61 6.60 -10.55
C GLU A 349 -29.90 6.36 -11.88
N ALA A 350 -28.75 7.03 -12.11
CA ALA A 350 -27.95 6.82 -13.32
C ALA A 350 -27.51 5.35 -13.48
N GLY A 351 -27.18 4.68 -12.38
CA GLY A 351 -26.84 3.26 -12.37
C GLY A 351 -28.01 2.35 -12.74
N ARG A 352 -29.21 2.62 -12.21
CA ARG A 352 -30.44 1.91 -12.56
C ARG A 352 -30.80 2.10 -14.03
N GLU A 353 -30.75 3.32 -14.54
CA GLU A 353 -31.00 3.63 -15.95
C GLU A 353 -30.01 2.91 -16.88
N PHE A 354 -28.73 2.92 -16.52
CA PHE A 354 -27.69 2.24 -17.29
C PHE A 354 -27.88 0.72 -17.29
N ALA A 355 -28.16 0.12 -16.12
CA ALA A 355 -28.42 -1.31 -15.99
C ALA A 355 -29.64 -1.72 -16.84
N ALA A 356 -30.71 -0.93 -16.81
CA ALA A 356 -31.90 -1.16 -17.63
C ALA A 356 -31.59 -1.07 -19.14
N LYS A 357 -30.82 -0.04 -19.55
CA LYS A 357 -30.40 0.14 -20.94
C LYS A 357 -29.56 -1.04 -21.43
N LEU A 358 -28.57 -1.45 -20.64
CA LEU A 358 -27.71 -2.59 -20.95
C LEU A 358 -28.51 -3.89 -21.05
N ALA A 359 -29.44 -4.10 -20.13
CA ALA A 359 -30.34 -5.24 -20.16
C ALA A 359 -31.22 -5.23 -21.41
N SER A 360 -31.74 -4.07 -21.84
CA SER A 360 -32.58 -3.99 -23.05
C SER A 360 -31.81 -4.20 -24.36
N ALA A 361 -30.61 -3.61 -24.48
CA ALA A 361 -29.85 -3.58 -25.73
C ALA A 361 -29.01 -4.84 -25.94
N GLY A 362 -28.66 -5.54 -24.87
CA GLY A 362 -27.65 -6.59 -24.90
C GLY A 362 -26.24 -6.03 -25.13
N ALA A 363 -25.22 -6.88 -25.16
CA ALA A 363 -23.82 -6.44 -25.28
C ALA A 363 -23.37 -6.15 -26.72
N VAL A 364 -24.10 -6.63 -27.73
CA VAL A 364 -23.68 -6.50 -29.14
C VAL A 364 -23.46 -5.06 -29.57
N PRO A 365 -24.39 -4.13 -29.29
CA PRO A 365 -24.20 -2.74 -29.69
C PRO A 365 -23.02 -2.06 -29.02
N TRP A 366 -22.42 -2.67 -27.99
CA TRP A 366 -21.34 -2.08 -27.19
C TRP A 366 -19.97 -2.70 -27.50
N TRP A 367 -19.89 -4.03 -27.57
CA TRP A 367 -18.65 -4.75 -27.86
C TRP A 367 -18.42 -5.03 -29.34
N GLY A 368 -19.45 -4.88 -30.17
CA GLY A 368 -19.37 -5.12 -31.61
C GLY A 368 -19.30 -6.61 -31.98
N GLU A 369 -19.48 -6.90 -33.26
CA GLU A 369 -19.66 -8.27 -33.77
C GLU A 369 -18.35 -9.05 -33.95
N LEU A 370 -17.20 -8.39 -33.78
CA LEU A 370 -15.90 -9.00 -34.01
C LEU A 370 -15.32 -9.59 -32.71
N PRO A 371 -14.64 -10.74 -32.77
CA PRO A 371 -13.88 -11.26 -31.64
C PRO A 371 -12.80 -10.27 -31.19
N VAL A 372 -12.65 -10.11 -29.88
CA VAL A 372 -11.62 -9.27 -29.27
C VAL A 372 -10.68 -10.13 -28.44
N LYS A 373 -9.37 -9.90 -28.59
CA LYS A 373 -8.34 -10.42 -27.70
C LYS A 373 -7.50 -9.26 -27.18
N LEU A 374 -7.41 -9.16 -25.87
CA LEU A 374 -6.70 -8.11 -25.17
C LEU A 374 -5.73 -8.75 -24.18
N LYS A 375 -4.53 -8.16 -24.05
CA LYS A 375 -3.57 -8.54 -23.03
C LYS A 375 -3.03 -7.29 -22.37
N LEU A 376 -3.16 -7.19 -21.05
CA LEU A 376 -2.46 -6.23 -20.21
C LEU A 376 -1.29 -6.97 -19.55
N ALA A 377 -0.13 -6.32 -19.44
CA ALA A 377 1.01 -6.86 -18.72
C ALA A 377 1.81 -5.75 -18.03
N GLY A 378 2.46 -6.10 -16.93
CA GLY A 378 3.29 -5.17 -16.17
C GLY A 378 4.08 -5.87 -15.06
N VAL A 379 4.87 -5.08 -14.33
CA VAL A 379 5.53 -5.52 -13.10
C VAL A 379 4.88 -4.76 -11.95
N THR A 380 4.16 -5.48 -11.10
CA THR A 380 3.50 -4.96 -9.89
C THR A 380 4.31 -5.35 -8.66
N LEU A 381 3.88 -4.92 -7.47
CA LEU A 381 4.47 -5.32 -6.19
C LEU A 381 4.32 -6.83 -5.91
N ARG A 382 3.52 -7.55 -6.73
CA ARG A 382 3.38 -9.01 -6.69
C ARG A 382 4.27 -9.72 -7.72
N GLY A 383 5.06 -8.98 -8.48
CA GLY A 383 5.94 -9.50 -9.54
C GLY A 383 5.38 -9.25 -10.94
N LYS A 384 5.77 -10.09 -11.89
CA LYS A 384 5.24 -10.03 -13.25
C LYS A 384 3.77 -10.45 -13.23
N GLU A 385 2.92 -9.61 -13.79
CA GLU A 385 1.49 -9.82 -13.81
C GLU A 385 0.94 -9.58 -15.22
N SER A 386 -0.05 -10.36 -15.61
CA SER A 386 -0.77 -10.16 -16.86
C SER A 386 -2.23 -10.53 -16.76
N VAL A 387 -3.06 -9.82 -17.50
CA VAL A 387 -4.49 -10.07 -17.64
C VAL A 387 -4.76 -10.27 -19.14
N SER A 388 -5.27 -11.43 -19.52
CA SER A 388 -5.64 -11.74 -20.91
C SER A 388 -7.13 -11.93 -21.01
N VAL A 389 -7.80 -11.15 -21.85
CA VAL A 389 -9.25 -11.23 -22.07
C VAL A 389 -9.51 -11.64 -23.51
N ALA A 390 -10.39 -12.62 -23.70
CA ALA A 390 -10.90 -13.00 -25.00
C ALA A 390 -12.43 -13.00 -24.95
N ARG A 391 -13.07 -12.40 -25.95
CA ARG A 391 -14.53 -12.43 -26.10
C ARG A 391 -14.94 -12.55 -27.55
N GLU A 392 -16.07 -13.19 -27.80
CA GLU A 392 -16.67 -13.33 -29.12
C GLU A 392 -18.20 -13.49 -29.03
N PRO A 393 -18.94 -13.11 -30.08
CA PRO A 393 -20.38 -13.36 -30.11
C PRO A 393 -20.74 -14.85 -30.15
N LEU A 394 -21.93 -15.19 -29.66
CA LEU A 394 -22.45 -16.56 -29.66
C LEU A 394 -22.94 -16.99 -31.06
N GLY A 395 -22.16 -17.86 -31.70
CA GLY A 395 -22.51 -18.42 -33.01
C GLY A 395 -22.33 -17.42 -34.16
N ARG A 396 -22.96 -17.68 -35.31
CA ARG A 396 -22.84 -16.83 -36.52
C ARG A 396 -23.73 -15.58 -36.50
N ASN A 397 -24.63 -15.46 -35.52
CA ASN A 397 -25.52 -14.31 -35.36
C ASN A 397 -25.29 -13.68 -33.97
N PRO A 398 -24.70 -12.47 -33.92
CA PRO A 398 -24.34 -11.83 -32.65
C PRO A 398 -25.56 -11.53 -31.75
N VAL A 399 -26.78 -11.50 -32.30
CA VAL A 399 -28.04 -11.30 -31.56
C VAL A 399 -28.31 -12.37 -30.48
N ARG A 400 -27.55 -13.47 -30.43
CA ARG A 400 -27.69 -14.49 -29.38
C ARG A 400 -27.05 -14.11 -28.05
N GLY A 401 -25.93 -13.37 -28.07
CA GLY A 401 -25.16 -13.05 -26.85
C GLY A 401 -23.65 -13.17 -27.07
N TYR A 402 -22.89 -13.31 -25.99
CA TYR A 402 -21.42 -13.41 -26.00
C TYR A 402 -20.92 -14.54 -25.12
N ARG A 403 -19.73 -15.03 -25.45
CA ARG A 403 -18.91 -15.84 -24.56
C ARG A 403 -17.50 -15.29 -24.49
N GLY A 404 -16.79 -15.65 -23.44
CA GLY A 404 -15.40 -15.27 -23.32
C GLY A 404 -14.71 -15.86 -22.10
N SER A 405 -13.49 -15.40 -21.92
CA SER A 405 -12.65 -15.77 -20.80
C SER A 405 -11.73 -14.62 -20.40
N SER A 406 -11.41 -14.55 -19.11
CA SER A 406 -10.34 -13.72 -18.56
C SER A 406 -9.33 -14.63 -17.86
N LEU A 407 -8.04 -14.41 -18.07
CA LEU A 407 -6.95 -15.09 -17.38
C LEU A 407 -6.05 -14.05 -16.72
N VAL A 408 -6.04 -14.02 -15.39
CA VAL A 408 -5.09 -13.24 -14.59
C VAL A 408 -3.98 -14.18 -14.15
N THR A 409 -2.74 -13.79 -14.41
CA THR A 409 -1.56 -14.56 -14.01
C THR A 409 -0.60 -13.64 -13.27
N VAL A 410 -0.21 -14.03 -12.06
CA VAL A 410 0.86 -13.42 -11.28
C VAL A 410 1.60 -14.51 -10.50
N ALA A 411 2.77 -14.21 -9.92
CA ALA A 411 3.59 -15.22 -9.25
C ALA A 411 2.79 -15.94 -8.14
N GLY A 412 2.60 -17.26 -8.30
CA GLY A 412 1.85 -18.09 -7.35
C GLY A 412 0.35 -17.76 -7.29
N TYR A 413 -0.22 -17.21 -8.35
CA TYR A 413 -1.66 -16.98 -8.45
C TYR A 413 -2.11 -17.00 -9.92
N GLU A 414 -3.07 -17.85 -10.23
CA GLU A 414 -3.76 -17.86 -11.51
C GLU A 414 -5.26 -17.78 -11.27
N GLU A 415 -5.95 -16.92 -12.01
CA GLU A 415 -7.41 -16.80 -11.97
C GLU A 415 -7.94 -16.87 -13.40
N LEU A 416 -8.67 -17.96 -13.68
CA LEU A 416 -9.33 -18.20 -14.94
C LEU A 416 -10.84 -18.05 -14.78
N THR A 417 -11.39 -17.04 -15.43
CA THR A 417 -12.81 -16.81 -15.54
C THR A 417 -13.29 -17.20 -16.93
N ARG A 418 -14.40 -17.93 -17.03
CA ARG A 418 -15.14 -18.24 -18.26
C ARG A 418 -16.59 -17.82 -18.10
N TRP A 419 -17.17 -17.31 -19.16
CA TRP A 419 -18.52 -16.77 -19.09
C TRP A 419 -19.26 -16.90 -20.41
N GLU A 420 -20.57 -16.98 -20.30
CA GLU A 420 -21.53 -16.91 -21.40
C GLU A 420 -22.73 -16.06 -20.96
N VAL A 421 -23.10 -15.07 -21.77
CA VAL A 421 -24.26 -14.21 -21.50
C VAL A 421 -25.12 -14.15 -22.74
N MET A 422 -26.40 -14.51 -22.58
CA MET A 422 -27.40 -14.45 -23.65
C MET A 422 -28.15 -13.12 -23.60
N ASN A 423 -28.63 -12.64 -24.75
CA ASN A 423 -29.43 -11.39 -24.81
C ASN A 423 -30.78 -11.50 -24.07
N SER A 424 -31.25 -12.73 -23.79
CA SER A 424 -32.40 -13.00 -22.93
C SER A 424 -32.15 -12.66 -21.45
N GLY A 425 -30.92 -12.34 -21.06
CA GLY A 425 -30.52 -12.09 -19.67
C GLY A 425 -30.08 -13.34 -18.90
N ARG A 426 -30.15 -14.52 -19.52
CA ARG A 426 -29.51 -15.74 -18.99
C ARG A 426 -27.99 -15.58 -19.04
N TYR A 427 -27.30 -16.01 -17.99
CA TYR A 427 -25.84 -16.11 -18.01
C TYR A 427 -25.31 -17.26 -17.16
N GLU A 428 -24.10 -17.68 -17.50
CA GLU A 428 -23.26 -18.61 -16.75
C GLU A 428 -21.87 -18.00 -16.61
N PHE A 429 -21.31 -18.07 -15.40
CA PHE A 429 -20.05 -17.45 -15.06
C PHE A 429 -19.29 -18.39 -14.11
N LYS A 430 -18.12 -18.87 -14.55
CA LYS A 430 -17.25 -19.76 -13.77
C LYS A 430 -15.92 -19.06 -13.55
N THR A 431 -15.48 -18.96 -12.31
CA THR A 431 -14.12 -18.53 -11.94
C THR A 431 -13.40 -19.66 -11.23
N GLN A 432 -12.16 -19.91 -11.61
CA GLN A 432 -11.24 -20.85 -10.96
C GLN A 432 -9.98 -20.08 -10.57
N VAL A 433 -9.65 -20.10 -9.29
CA VAL A 433 -8.47 -19.45 -8.71
C VAL A 433 -7.55 -20.53 -8.16
N GLU A 434 -6.32 -20.55 -8.65
CA GLU A 434 -5.25 -21.42 -8.17
C GLU A 434 -4.22 -20.58 -7.43
N MET A 435 -4.01 -20.91 -6.15
CA MET A 435 -3.03 -20.27 -5.30
C MET A 435 -1.73 -21.06 -5.29
N GLY A 436 -0.60 -20.39 -5.11
CA GLY A 436 0.75 -20.98 -5.21
C GLY A 436 1.08 -22.00 -4.12
N ASP A 437 0.21 -22.18 -3.13
CA ASP A 437 0.29 -23.21 -2.11
C ASP A 437 -0.61 -24.43 -2.38
N GLY A 438 -1.18 -24.51 -3.59
CA GLY A 438 -2.01 -25.62 -4.04
C GLY A 438 -3.48 -25.52 -3.65
N GLN A 439 -3.90 -24.42 -3.01
CA GLN A 439 -5.31 -24.16 -2.73
C GLN A 439 -6.03 -23.74 -4.01
N THR A 440 -7.17 -24.37 -4.29
CA THR A 440 -8.03 -24.04 -5.44
C THR A 440 -9.39 -23.56 -4.97
N ILE A 441 -9.86 -22.48 -5.57
CA ILE A 441 -11.20 -21.91 -5.34
C ILE A 441 -11.94 -21.91 -6.66
N GLU A 442 -13.13 -22.48 -6.69
CA GLU A 442 -14.02 -22.35 -7.83
C GLU A 442 -15.31 -21.66 -7.42
N SER A 443 -15.77 -20.71 -8.22
CA SER A 443 -17.06 -20.06 -8.07
C SER A 443 -17.86 -20.25 -9.36
N TYR A 444 -19.07 -20.77 -9.23
CA TYR A 444 -20.00 -21.02 -10.30
C TYR A 444 -21.24 -20.20 -10.05
N GLU A 445 -21.57 -19.32 -10.99
CA GLU A 445 -22.72 -18.45 -10.92
C GLU A 445 -23.58 -18.60 -12.17
N ALA A 446 -24.88 -18.70 -11.99
CA ALA A 446 -25.83 -18.80 -13.09
C ALA A 446 -27.12 -18.06 -12.78
N CYS A 447 -27.69 -17.44 -13.81
CA CYS A 447 -28.99 -16.81 -13.76
C CYS A 447 -29.81 -17.28 -14.96
N ALA A 448 -31.04 -17.74 -14.72
CA ALA A 448 -31.88 -18.33 -15.77
C ALA A 448 -32.56 -17.29 -16.68
N GLY A 449 -32.66 -16.03 -16.25
CA GLY A 449 -33.36 -14.97 -16.96
C GLY A 449 -33.25 -13.62 -16.24
N ARG A 450 -33.89 -12.57 -16.78
CA ARG A 450 -33.68 -11.20 -16.28
C ARG A 450 -34.10 -10.97 -14.83
N ASP A 451 -35.23 -11.55 -14.45
CA ASP A 451 -35.87 -11.32 -13.14
C ASP A 451 -35.73 -12.54 -12.20
N GLU A 452 -34.87 -13.49 -12.58
CA GLU A 452 -34.62 -14.72 -11.85
C GLU A 452 -33.53 -14.51 -10.79
N ALA A 453 -33.63 -15.28 -9.71
CA ALA A 453 -32.57 -15.29 -8.71
C ALA A 453 -31.27 -15.83 -9.31
N VAL A 454 -30.16 -15.19 -8.97
CA VAL A 454 -28.82 -15.69 -9.27
C VAL A 454 -28.51 -16.83 -8.32
N LYS A 455 -28.06 -17.96 -8.85
CA LYS A 455 -27.59 -19.12 -8.07
C LYS A 455 -26.08 -19.13 -8.07
N ARG A 456 -25.47 -19.36 -6.90
CA ARG A 456 -24.02 -19.45 -6.74
C ARG A 456 -23.62 -20.71 -5.98
N LEU A 457 -22.55 -21.35 -6.43
CA LEU A 457 -21.83 -22.42 -5.76
C LEU A 457 -20.36 -22.03 -5.66
N VAL A 458 -19.80 -22.07 -4.45
CA VAL A 458 -18.38 -21.88 -4.18
C VAL A 458 -17.81 -23.20 -3.70
N VAL A 459 -16.74 -23.65 -4.34
CA VAL A 459 -16.01 -24.88 -4.04
C VAL A 459 -14.59 -24.50 -3.62
N LEU A 460 -14.11 -25.05 -2.51
CA LEU A 460 -12.78 -24.84 -1.99
C LEU A 460 -12.07 -26.19 -1.88
N ASN A 461 -10.96 -26.38 -2.59
CA ASN A 461 -10.21 -27.64 -2.64
C ASN A 461 -11.15 -28.84 -2.91
N GLU A 462 -11.97 -28.74 -3.96
CA GLU A 462 -12.94 -29.77 -4.38
C GLU A 462 -14.12 -30.00 -3.41
N MET A 463 -14.16 -29.29 -2.29
CA MET A 463 -15.24 -29.38 -1.30
C MET A 463 -16.23 -28.23 -1.46
N GLU A 464 -17.53 -28.53 -1.46
CA GLU A 464 -18.56 -27.48 -1.42
C GLU A 464 -18.38 -26.61 -0.17
N HIS A 465 -18.12 -25.33 -0.38
CA HIS A 465 -17.86 -24.36 0.68
C HIS A 465 -19.10 -23.50 0.96
N ALA A 466 -19.83 -23.10 -0.07
CA ALA A 466 -21.08 -22.37 0.04
C ALA A 466 -21.98 -22.60 -1.17
N ARG A 467 -23.28 -22.66 -0.93
CA ARG A 467 -24.31 -22.67 -1.98
C ARG A 467 -25.44 -21.74 -1.56
N GLY A 468 -25.90 -20.92 -2.49
CA GLY A 468 -26.96 -19.97 -2.21
C GLY A 468 -27.61 -19.39 -3.46
N SER A 469 -28.60 -18.55 -3.22
CA SER A 469 -29.21 -17.74 -4.26
C SER A 469 -29.54 -16.35 -3.73
N PHE A 470 -29.41 -15.34 -4.57
CA PHE A 470 -29.76 -13.96 -4.24
C PHE A 470 -30.53 -13.31 -5.39
N ARG A 471 -31.34 -12.31 -5.06
CA ARG A 471 -32.01 -11.47 -6.05
C ARG A 471 -31.20 -10.17 -6.16
N PRO A 472 -30.57 -9.89 -7.31
CA PRO A 472 -29.86 -8.64 -7.50
C PRO A 472 -30.80 -7.44 -7.44
N GLY A 473 -30.29 -6.28 -7.04
CA GLY A 473 -31.03 -5.04 -7.12
C GLY A 473 -31.13 -4.48 -8.55
N PRO A 474 -31.89 -3.39 -8.74
CA PRO A 474 -32.16 -2.81 -10.06
C PRO A 474 -30.93 -2.19 -10.74
N ALA A 475 -29.85 -1.91 -10.00
CA ALA A 475 -28.59 -1.40 -10.54
C ALA A 475 -27.58 -2.52 -10.88
N PHE A 476 -28.01 -3.78 -10.86
CA PHE A 476 -27.12 -4.92 -11.08
C PHE A 476 -26.65 -5.03 -12.54
N ILE A 477 -25.33 -5.04 -12.70
CA ILE A 477 -24.67 -5.33 -13.96
C ILE A 477 -24.21 -6.79 -13.95
N ARG A 478 -24.69 -7.55 -14.94
CA ARG A 478 -24.35 -8.97 -15.08
C ARG A 478 -22.88 -9.12 -15.48
N PRO A 479 -22.13 -10.05 -14.86
CA PRO A 479 -20.80 -10.37 -15.33
C PRO A 479 -20.79 -10.85 -16.79
N PRO A 480 -19.84 -10.41 -17.64
CA PRO A 480 -18.72 -9.51 -17.38
C PRO A 480 -18.97 -8.08 -17.91
N PHE A 481 -20.21 -7.60 -17.92
CA PHE A 481 -20.55 -6.29 -18.48
C PHE A 481 -20.08 -5.12 -17.61
N GLU A 482 -19.41 -5.36 -16.49
CA GLU A 482 -18.79 -4.34 -15.65
C GLU A 482 -17.85 -3.44 -16.47
N VAL A 483 -17.06 -4.03 -17.37
CA VAL A 483 -16.15 -3.26 -18.24
C VAL A 483 -16.88 -2.30 -19.20
N LEU A 484 -18.13 -2.59 -19.55
CA LEU A 484 -18.95 -1.68 -20.35
C LEU A 484 -19.38 -0.47 -19.55
N ALA A 485 -19.78 -0.67 -18.29
CA ALA A 485 -20.08 0.42 -17.37
C ALA A 485 -18.85 1.29 -17.14
N GLU A 486 -17.69 0.67 -16.87
CA GLU A 486 -16.41 1.35 -16.66
C GLU A 486 -16.00 2.19 -17.88
N SER A 487 -16.05 1.60 -19.08
CA SER A 487 -15.72 2.27 -20.34
C SER A 487 -16.70 3.39 -20.69
N TRP A 488 -17.99 3.21 -20.36
CA TRP A 488 -19.01 4.23 -20.59
C TRP A 488 -18.82 5.45 -19.70
N VAL A 489 -18.59 5.24 -18.40
CA VAL A 489 -18.29 6.32 -17.46
C VAL A 489 -16.97 7.01 -17.83
N ALA A 490 -15.93 6.24 -18.15
CA ALA A 490 -14.61 6.79 -18.48
C ALA A 490 -14.65 7.77 -19.66
N ARG A 491 -15.46 7.48 -20.69
CA ARG A 491 -15.59 8.30 -21.91
C ARG A 491 -16.51 9.50 -21.78
N GLU A 492 -16.96 9.81 -20.54
CA GLU A 492 -17.65 11.03 -20.16
C GLU A 492 -18.80 11.44 -21.09
N ALA A 493 -19.77 10.53 -21.24
CA ALA A 493 -21.12 10.85 -21.68
C ALA A 493 -22.12 10.99 -20.51
N ALA A 494 -21.66 10.83 -19.26
CA ALA A 494 -22.46 10.92 -18.04
C ALA A 494 -21.57 11.25 -16.81
N GLY A 495 -22.22 11.65 -15.70
CA GLY A 495 -21.58 11.82 -14.40
C GLY A 495 -21.15 10.49 -13.75
N ALA A 496 -20.90 10.51 -12.44
CA ALA A 496 -20.60 9.30 -11.69
C ALA A 496 -21.79 8.33 -11.67
N LEU A 497 -21.50 7.04 -11.60
CA LEU A 497 -22.48 5.97 -11.65
C LEU A 497 -22.31 5.01 -10.48
N PHE A 498 -23.42 4.55 -9.93
CA PHE A 498 -23.47 3.57 -8.85
C PHE A 498 -24.09 2.25 -9.34
N THR A 499 -23.30 1.18 -9.45
CA THR A 499 -23.77 -0.15 -9.86
C THR A 499 -23.79 -1.13 -8.70
N GLU A 500 -24.47 -2.26 -8.91
CA GLU A 500 -24.25 -3.48 -8.16
C GLU A 500 -23.50 -4.50 -9.03
N PHE A 501 -22.44 -5.07 -8.48
CA PHE A 501 -21.66 -6.14 -9.10
C PHE A 501 -21.75 -7.42 -8.27
N SER A 502 -21.45 -8.54 -8.91
CA SER A 502 -21.37 -9.84 -8.26
C SER A 502 -20.15 -9.92 -7.33
N THR A 503 -20.32 -10.33 -6.07
CA THR A 503 -19.19 -10.60 -5.14
C THR A 503 -18.81 -12.07 -5.21
N LEU A 504 -17.74 -12.41 -5.93
CA LEU A 504 -17.40 -13.78 -6.35
C LEU A 504 -17.42 -14.82 -5.22
N LEU A 505 -16.99 -14.44 -4.02
CA LEU A 505 -16.86 -15.33 -2.87
C LEU A 505 -17.92 -15.13 -1.78
N ALA A 506 -18.69 -14.04 -1.83
CA ALA A 506 -19.75 -13.77 -0.85
C ALA A 506 -21.10 -14.32 -1.33
N GLY A 507 -22.17 -14.05 -0.56
CA GLY A 507 -23.51 -14.57 -0.83
C GLY A 507 -24.39 -13.69 -1.75
N GLY A 508 -23.88 -12.56 -2.24
CA GLY A 508 -24.70 -11.57 -2.95
C GLY A 508 -23.93 -10.64 -3.88
N THR A 509 -24.39 -9.40 -3.92
CA THR A 509 -23.81 -8.29 -4.68
C THR A 509 -23.09 -7.31 -3.78
N HIS A 510 -22.17 -6.55 -4.36
CA HIS A 510 -21.60 -5.35 -3.76
C HIS A 510 -21.86 -4.12 -4.58
N SER A 511 -21.85 -2.96 -3.93
CA SER A 511 -21.98 -1.71 -4.64
C SER A 511 -20.64 -1.22 -5.16
N CYS A 512 -20.63 -0.72 -6.38
CA CYS A 512 -19.47 -0.14 -7.03
C CYS A 512 -19.76 1.29 -7.48
N LEU A 513 -18.88 2.21 -7.11
CA LEU A 513 -18.88 3.59 -7.55
C LEU A 513 -17.88 3.73 -8.71
N LEU A 514 -18.41 4.10 -9.87
CA LEU A 514 -17.64 4.45 -11.06
C LEU A 514 -17.61 5.97 -11.17
N ARG A 515 -16.44 6.58 -11.04
CA ARG A 515 -16.28 8.03 -11.14
C ARG A 515 -15.39 8.41 -12.33
N PRO A 516 -15.87 9.26 -13.24
CA PRO A 516 -15.04 9.72 -14.33
C PRO A 516 -13.89 10.58 -13.79
N LEU A 517 -12.71 10.45 -14.42
CA LEU A 517 -11.53 11.23 -14.11
C LEU A 517 -11.09 12.01 -15.36
N PRO A 518 -10.51 13.21 -15.20
CA PRO A 518 -9.98 13.96 -16.33
C PRO A 518 -9.05 13.09 -17.20
N PRO A 519 -9.14 13.15 -18.53
CA PRO A 519 -8.25 12.38 -19.40
C PRO A 519 -6.76 12.65 -19.08
N LYS A 520 -5.91 11.64 -19.24
CA LYS A 520 -4.44 11.80 -19.07
C LYS A 520 -3.72 10.98 -20.12
N ASN A 521 -2.73 11.60 -20.75
CA ASN A 521 -1.97 11.01 -21.86
C ASN A 521 -2.88 10.53 -23.01
N GLY A 522 -3.97 11.24 -23.29
CA GLY A 522 -4.91 10.91 -24.37
C GLY A 522 -5.90 9.77 -24.05
N TYR A 523 -5.90 9.21 -22.85
CA TYR A 523 -6.83 8.16 -22.46
C TYR A 523 -7.96 8.71 -21.59
N ALA A 524 -9.18 8.25 -21.88
CA ALA A 524 -10.36 8.41 -21.03
C ALA A 524 -10.22 7.51 -19.80
N ARG A 525 -10.61 7.96 -18.60
CA ARG A 525 -10.27 7.24 -17.35
C ARG A 525 -11.42 7.24 -16.36
N VAL A 526 -11.53 6.16 -15.60
CA VAL A 526 -12.52 5.99 -14.52
C VAL A 526 -11.82 5.48 -13.27
N LEU A 527 -12.23 6.00 -12.12
CA LEU A 527 -11.93 5.42 -10.81
C LEU A 527 -13.03 4.43 -10.47
N VAL A 528 -12.64 3.19 -10.19
CA VAL A 528 -13.50 2.08 -9.79
C VAL A 528 -13.29 1.85 -8.30
N GLN A 529 -14.33 2.03 -7.50
CA GLN A 529 -14.30 1.80 -6.05
C GLN A 529 -15.42 0.85 -5.66
N ARG A 530 -15.09 -0.18 -4.87
CA ARG A 530 -16.09 -1.06 -4.25
C ARG A 530 -16.34 -0.57 -2.84
N ASP A 531 -17.54 -0.70 -2.31
CA ASP A 531 -17.82 -0.26 -0.94
C ASP A 531 -16.98 -0.97 0.13
N TYR A 532 -16.64 -2.24 -0.07
CA TYR A 532 -15.70 -2.99 0.77
C TYR A 532 -14.21 -2.80 0.38
N TRP A 533 -13.92 -2.14 -0.75
CA TRP A 533 -12.58 -1.76 -1.21
C TRP A 533 -12.55 -0.31 -1.76
N PRO A 534 -12.69 0.69 -0.88
CA PRO A 534 -12.77 2.10 -1.28
C PRO A 534 -11.43 2.68 -1.75
N ALA A 535 -10.30 2.00 -1.56
CA ALA A 535 -9.00 2.41 -2.12
C ALA A 535 -9.00 2.40 -3.66
N GLY A 536 -9.82 1.51 -4.25
CA GLY A 536 -10.13 1.49 -5.68
C GLY A 536 -8.95 1.23 -6.61
N GLU A 537 -9.23 1.39 -7.90
CA GLU A 537 -8.27 1.33 -8.99
C GLU A 537 -8.72 2.22 -10.15
N ILE A 538 -7.78 2.57 -11.04
CA ILE A 538 -8.04 3.43 -12.18
C ILE A 538 -7.85 2.65 -13.46
N LEU A 539 -8.88 2.65 -14.28
CA LEU A 539 -8.87 2.05 -15.60
C LEU A 539 -8.80 3.16 -16.64
N GLY A 540 -7.94 2.96 -17.64
CA GLY A 540 -7.83 3.84 -18.80
C GLY A 540 -8.30 3.14 -20.06
N PHE A 541 -9.01 3.86 -20.91
CA PHE A 541 -9.61 3.35 -22.14
C PHE A 541 -9.15 4.15 -23.36
N ASP A 542 -9.08 3.49 -24.51
CA ASP A 542 -8.92 4.14 -25.82
C ASP A 542 -10.27 4.63 -26.38
N GLU A 543 -10.21 5.27 -27.55
CA GLU A 543 -11.38 5.79 -28.27
C GLU A 543 -12.41 4.70 -28.62
N SER A 544 -11.95 3.46 -28.85
CA SER A 544 -12.83 2.32 -29.11
C SER A 544 -13.52 1.80 -27.84
N GLY A 545 -13.10 2.27 -26.66
CA GLY A 545 -13.62 1.84 -25.37
C GLY A 545 -12.97 0.58 -24.83
N GLU A 546 -11.79 0.20 -25.34
CA GLU A 546 -11.01 -0.94 -24.86
C GLU A 546 -9.98 -0.51 -23.81
N ILE A 547 -9.73 -1.38 -22.84
CA ILE A 547 -8.81 -1.09 -21.74
C ILE A 547 -7.38 -0.93 -22.27
N GLN A 548 -6.75 0.18 -21.93
CA GLN A 548 -5.36 0.50 -22.24
C GLN A 548 -4.43 0.31 -21.05
N PHE A 549 -4.92 0.59 -19.84
CA PHE A 549 -4.18 0.31 -18.62
C PHE A 549 -5.10 0.10 -17.42
N LEU A 550 -4.57 -0.60 -16.42
CA LEU A 550 -5.14 -0.73 -15.08
C LEU A 550 -4.07 -0.27 -14.09
N ARG A 551 -4.41 0.66 -13.21
CA ARG A 551 -3.51 1.22 -12.19
C ARG A 551 -4.13 1.09 -10.80
N SER A 552 -3.43 0.44 -9.88
CA SER A 552 -3.83 0.30 -8.48
C SER A 552 -2.68 0.63 -7.54
N ALA A 553 -2.88 0.48 -6.22
CA ALA A 553 -1.83 0.70 -5.23
C ALA A 553 -0.62 -0.23 -5.40
N ILE A 554 -0.78 -1.37 -6.06
CA ILE A 554 0.30 -2.36 -6.26
C ILE A 554 1.02 -2.20 -7.60
N GLY A 555 0.62 -1.28 -8.47
CA GLY A 555 1.31 -1.04 -9.75
C GLY A 555 0.36 -0.80 -10.91
N GLU A 556 0.92 -0.92 -12.12
CA GLU A 556 0.21 -0.63 -13.36
C GLU A 556 0.45 -1.73 -14.39
N LEU A 557 -0.63 -2.19 -15.02
CA LEU A 557 -0.63 -3.09 -16.17
C LEU A 557 -0.99 -2.28 -17.42
N ARG A 558 -0.27 -2.50 -18.53
CA ARG A 558 -0.51 -1.80 -19.80
C ARG A 558 -0.83 -2.77 -20.93
N ARG A 559 -1.64 -2.33 -21.88
CA ARG A 559 -1.99 -3.10 -23.07
C ARG A 559 -0.74 -3.41 -23.88
N VAL A 560 -0.54 -4.70 -24.14
CA VAL A 560 0.48 -5.21 -25.03
C VAL A 560 -0.02 -5.04 -26.46
N THR A 561 0.39 -3.98 -27.13
CA THR A 561 0.20 -3.87 -28.57
C THR A 561 1.25 -4.73 -29.26
N ASN A 562 0.82 -5.78 -29.96
CA ASN A 562 1.68 -6.50 -30.91
C ASN A 562 2.01 -5.56 -32.07
N ARG A 563 2.90 -4.58 -31.87
CA ARG A 563 3.66 -4.04 -32.99
C ARG A 563 4.65 -5.14 -33.35
N ARG A 564 4.32 -5.92 -34.37
CA ARG A 564 5.38 -6.57 -35.14
C ARG A 564 6.30 -5.44 -35.63
N PRO A 565 7.62 -5.52 -35.39
CA PRO A 565 8.56 -4.59 -36.02
C PRO A 565 8.45 -4.64 -37.55
#